data_AF-A0A6B3CET0-F1
#
_entry.id   AF-A0A6B3CET0-F1
#
_cell.length_a   1.000
_cell.length_b   1.000
_cell.length_c   1.000
_cell.angle_alpha   90.00
_cell.angle_beta   90.00
_cell.angle_gamma   90.00
#
_symmetry.space_group_name_H-M   'P 1'
#
loop_
_entity.id
_entity.type
_entity.pdbx_description
1 polymer ?
#
loop_
_entity_poly.entity_id
_entity_poly.type
_entity_poly.pdbx_seq_one_letter_code
_entity_poly.pdbx_strand_id
1 'polypeptide(L)'
;YRRLSVEERRVQLLDAALVLFAHRPPEEVSLDDVAEQAGVSRPLVYRYFPGGKQQLYEAALGSAAAELRLCFDEPRVGPLLARLSRA
;
A
#
# COMPACT_ATOMS: atom_id res chain seq x y z
N TYR A 1 -7.29 21.07 -12.48
CA TYR A 1 -7.41 19.61 -12.28
C TYR A 1 -6.07 18.97 -12.63
N ARG A 2 -5.30 18.47 -11.65
CA ARG A 2 -3.98 17.84 -11.91
C ARG A 2 -4.22 16.37 -12.27
N ARG A 3 -3.78 15.92 -13.44
CA ARG A 3 -3.74 14.48 -13.75
C ARG A 3 -2.59 13.86 -12.95
N LEU A 4 -2.90 12.93 -12.06
CA LEU A 4 -1.88 12.09 -11.43
C LEU A 4 -1.21 11.22 -12.49
N SER A 5 0.07 10.89 -12.27
CA SER A 5 0.76 9.84 -13.01
C SER A 5 0.12 8.47 -12.74
N VAL A 6 0.51 7.47 -13.52
CA VAL A 6 0.02 6.09 -13.33
C VAL A 6 0.46 5.57 -11.96
N GLU A 7 1.71 5.84 -11.59
CA GLU A 7 2.31 5.46 -10.30
C GLU A 7 1.61 6.15 -9.13
N GLU A 8 1.42 7.47 -9.19
CA GLU A 8 0.71 8.24 -8.15
C GLU A 8 -0.71 7.73 -7.97
N ARG A 9 -1.40 7.40 -9.08
CA ARG A 9 -2.74 6.83 -9.01
C ARG A 9 -2.74 5.44 -8.38
N ARG A 10 -1.76 4.60 -8.71
CA ARG A 10 -1.63 3.27 -8.12
C ARG A 10 -1.42 3.37 -6.61
N VAL A 11 -0.52 4.24 -6.16
CA VAL A 11 -0.27 4.49 -4.73
C VAL A 11 -1.55 4.93 -4.02
N GLN A 12 -2.28 5.90 -4.59
CA GLN A 12 -3.56 6.35 -4.02
C GLN A 12 -4.56 5.21 -3.79
N LEU A 13 -4.66 4.25 -4.72
CA LEU A 13 -5.55 3.09 -4.57
C LEU A 13 -5.07 2.12 -3.49
N LEU A 14 -3.76 1.94 -3.35
CA LEU A 14 -3.17 1.11 -2.30
C LEU A 14 -3.40 1.73 -0.92
N ASP A 15 -3.21 3.04 -0.78
CA ASP A 15 -3.44 3.77 0.47
C ASP A 15 -4.90 3.65 0.92
N ALA A 16 -5.84 3.87 -0.01
CA ALA A 16 -7.27 3.70 0.27
C ALA A 16 -7.62 2.27 0.70
N ALA A 17 -7.04 1.26 0.05
CA ALA A 17 -7.23 -0.13 0.41
C ALA A 17 -6.65 -0.46 1.79
N LEU A 18 -5.44 0.03 2.10
CA LEU A 18 -4.81 -0.13 3.41
C LEU A 18 -5.65 0.47 4.53
N VAL A 19 -6.24 1.64 4.32
CA VAL A 19 -7.15 2.25 5.30
C VAL A 19 -8.34 1.33 5.60
N LEU A 20 -8.93 0.70 4.57
CA LEU A 20 -10.06 -0.22 4.78
C LEU A 20 -9.62 -1.51 5.49
N PHE A 21 -8.51 -2.12 5.05
CA PHE A 21 -7.99 -3.34 5.66
C PHE A 21 -7.48 -3.16 7.10
N ALA A 22 -7.12 -1.93 7.49
CA ALA A 22 -6.75 -1.63 8.87
C ALA A 22 -7.93 -1.69 9.85
N HIS A 23 -9.17 -1.56 9.36
CA HIS A 23 -10.36 -1.46 10.20
C HIS A 23 -11.37 -2.59 9.99
N ARG A 24 -11.27 -3.34 8.88
CA ARG A 24 -12.21 -4.41 8.52
C ARG A 24 -11.46 -5.64 8.00
N PRO A 25 -11.99 -6.85 8.22
CA PRO A 25 -11.39 -8.06 7.67
C PRO A 25 -11.43 -8.05 6.13
N PRO A 26 -10.45 -8.67 5.43
CA PRO A 26 -10.35 -8.60 3.97
C PRO A 26 -11.56 -9.14 3.21
N GLU A 27 -12.26 -10.12 3.79
CA GLU A 27 -13.50 -10.68 3.27
C GLU A 27 -14.62 -9.64 3.13
N GLU A 28 -14.70 -8.65 4.02
CA GLU A 28 -15.73 -7.60 4.06
C GLU A 28 -15.41 -6.37 3.19
N VAL A 29 -14.17 -6.24 2.71
CA VAL A 29 -13.77 -5.14 1.82
C VAL A 29 -14.01 -5.54 0.37
N SER A 30 -14.64 -4.67 -0.41
CA SER A 30 -14.82 -4.82 -1.86
C SER A 30 -13.97 -3.81 -2.65
N LEU A 31 -13.82 -4.04 -3.96
CA LEU A 31 -13.17 -3.05 -4.85
C LEU A 31 -13.97 -1.75 -4.97
N ASP A 32 -15.27 -1.81 -4.68
CA ASP A 32 -16.15 -0.66 -4.73
C ASP A 32 -15.97 0.23 -3.52
N ASP A 33 -15.80 -0.37 -2.33
CA ASP A 33 -15.43 0.37 -1.12
C ASP A 33 -14.10 1.10 -1.32
N VAL A 34 -13.14 0.47 -2.00
CA VAL A 34 -11.84 1.09 -2.33
C VAL A 34 -12.03 2.25 -3.30
N ALA A 35 -12.90 2.10 -4.31
CA ALA A 35 -13.20 3.17 -5.24
C ALA A 35 -13.82 4.39 -4.52
N GLU A 36 -14.76 4.13 -3.61
CA GLU A 36 -15.41 5.15 -2.77
C GLU A 36 -14.40 5.83 -1.84
N GLN A 37 -13.60 5.03 -1.11
CA GLN A 37 -12.57 5.53 -0.20
C GLN A 37 -11.50 6.37 -0.91
N ALA A 38 -11.12 5.99 -2.14
CA ALA A 38 -10.16 6.74 -2.96
C ALA A 38 -10.78 7.93 -3.71
N GLY A 39 -12.11 8.09 -3.70
CA GLY A 39 -12.83 9.12 -4.45
C GLY A 39 -12.65 8.97 -5.97
N VAL A 40 -12.63 7.73 -6.48
CA VAL A 40 -12.45 7.42 -7.90
C VAL A 40 -13.61 6.59 -8.45
N SER A 41 -13.67 6.45 -9.78
CA SER A 41 -14.68 5.60 -10.41
C SER A 41 -14.34 4.11 -10.26
N ARG A 42 -15.36 3.27 -10.09
CA ARG A 42 -15.21 1.80 -10.02
C ARG A 42 -14.41 1.24 -11.20
N PRO A 43 -14.68 1.60 -12.48
CA PRO A 43 -13.90 1.10 -13.61
C PRO A 43 -12.41 1.43 -13.54
N LEU A 44 -12.03 2.51 -12.87
CA LEU A 44 -10.62 2.85 -12.67
C LEU A 44 -9.93 1.80 -11.79
N VAL A 45 -10.57 1.38 -10.70
CA VAL A 45 -10.01 0.36 -9.80
C VAL A 45 -9.82 -0.96 -10.54
N TYR A 46 -10.83 -1.42 -11.29
CA TYR A 46 -10.74 -2.64 -12.11
C TYR A 46 -9.65 -2.56 -13.19
N ARG A 47 -9.34 -1.37 -13.70
CA ARG A 47 -8.24 -1.17 -14.66
C ARG A 47 -6.86 -1.36 -14.01
N TYR A 48 -6.68 -0.91 -12.77
CA TYR A 48 -5.40 -1.02 -12.05
C TYR A 48 -5.20 -2.39 -11.39
N PHE A 49 -6.30 -3.06 -11.04
CA PHE A 49 -6.30 -4.35 -10.36
C PHE A 49 -7.20 -5.36 -11.10
N PRO A 50 -6.82 -5.78 -12.33
CA PRO A 50 -7.59 -6.76 -13.10
C PRO A 50 -7.65 -8.15 -12.45
N GLY A 51 -6.71 -8.47 -11.55
CA GLY A 51 -6.73 -9.68 -10.72
C GLY A 51 -7.69 -9.60 -9.53
N GLY A 52 -8.46 -8.51 -9.44
CA GLY A 52 -9.52 -8.33 -8.47
C GLY A 52 -9.02 -8.00 -7.05
N LYS A 53 -9.88 -8.29 -6.06
CA LYS A 53 -9.61 -8.00 -4.65
C LYS A 53 -8.32 -8.64 -4.14
N GLN A 54 -8.05 -9.89 -4.54
CA GLN A 54 -6.87 -10.62 -4.09
C GLN A 54 -5.58 -9.92 -4.52
N GLN A 55 -5.48 -9.52 -5.79
CA GLN A 55 -4.33 -8.76 -6.29
C GLN A 55 -4.16 -7.42 -5.58
N LEU A 56 -5.26 -6.71 -5.30
CA LEU A 56 -5.22 -5.46 -4.56
C LEU A 56 -4.73 -5.67 -3.11
N TYR A 57 -5.24 -6.70 -2.44
CA TYR A 57 -4.85 -7.05 -1.08
C TYR A 57 -3.36 -7.39 -0.97
N GLU A 58 -2.86 -8.26 -1.85
CA GLU A 58 -1.45 -8.64 -1.90
C GLU A 58 -0.55 -7.43 -2.19
N ALA A 59 -0.95 -6.57 -3.12
CA ALA A 59 -0.20 -5.36 -3.44
C ALA A 59 -0.19 -4.35 -2.28
N ALA A 60 -1.32 -4.18 -1.59
CA ALA A 60 -1.44 -3.30 -0.44
C ALA A 60 -0.55 -3.77 0.72
N LEU A 61 -0.64 -5.05 1.09
CA LEU A 61 0.25 -5.62 2.11
C LEU A 61 1.72 -5.57 1.71
N GLY A 62 2.03 -5.86 0.45
CA GLY A 62 3.38 -5.76 -0.07
C GLY A 62 3.95 -4.35 0.07
N SER A 63 3.14 -3.33 -0.19
CA SER A 63 3.51 -1.91 -0.02
C SER A 63 3.77 -1.59 1.46
N ALA A 64 2.84 -1.94 2.36
CA ALA A 64 3.01 -1.69 3.79
C ALA A 64 4.22 -2.44 4.38
N ALA A 65 4.45 -3.69 3.96
CA ALA A 65 5.62 -4.46 4.38
C ALA A 65 6.93 -3.84 3.89
N ALA A 66 6.95 -3.30 2.66
CA ALA A 66 8.11 -2.59 2.13
C ALA A 66 8.40 -1.32 2.93
N GLU A 67 7.37 -0.53 3.28
CA GLU A 67 7.53 0.67 4.12
C GLU A 67 8.06 0.31 5.51
N LEU A 68 7.46 -0.68 6.17
CA LEU A 68 7.93 -1.15 7.48
C LEU A 68 9.40 -1.60 7.41
N ARG A 69 9.77 -2.33 6.37
CA ARG A 69 11.15 -2.80 6.18
C ARG A 69 12.15 -1.64 6.10
N LEU A 70 11.79 -0.51 5.48
CA LEU A 70 12.64 0.67 5.44
C LEU A 70 12.86 1.29 6.83
N CYS A 71 11.91 1.16 7.76
CA CYS A 71 12.10 1.59 9.14
C CYS A 71 13.09 0.72 9.93
N PHE A 72 13.29 -0.54 9.51
CA PHE A 72 14.16 -1.51 10.19
C PHE A 72 15.49 -1.75 9.47
N ASP A 73 15.69 -1.26 8.25
CA ASP A 73 16.98 -1.36 7.57
C ASP A 73 18.00 -0.46 8.30
N GLU A 74 18.82 -1.07 9.16
CA GLU A 74 20.01 -0.42 9.67
C GLU A 74 20.93 -0.03 8.51
N PRO A 75 21.55 1.15 8.53
CA PRO A 75 22.63 1.46 7.61
C PRO A 75 23.69 0.35 7.72
N ARG A 76 23.85 -0.45 6.66
CA ARG A 76 24.86 -1.52 6.60
C ARG A 76 26.28 -0.96 6.49
N VAL A 77 26.44 0.35 6.55
CA VAL A 77 27.68 1.09 6.40
C VAL A 77 27.93 1.89 7.68
N GLY A 78 29.10 1.65 8.29
CA GLY A 78 29.52 2.27 9.55
C GLY A 78 30.26 1.27 10.44
N PRO A 79 31.08 1.73 11.40
CA PRO A 79 31.82 0.83 12.31
C PRO A 79 30.86 -0.02 13.15
N LEU A 80 31.14 -1.33 13.24
CA LEU A 80 30.33 -2.33 13.96
C LEU A 80 30.05 -1.93 15.43
N LEU A 81 31.02 -1.28 16.08
CA LEU A 81 30.90 -0.76 17.44
C LEU A 81 29.82 0.32 17.60
N ALA A 82 29.56 1.12 16.57
CA ALA A 82 28.50 2.14 16.60
C ALA A 82 27.09 1.53 16.50
N ARG A 83 26.97 0.29 16.03
CA ARG A 83 25.70 -0.44 15.88
C ARG A 83 25.36 -1.25 17.14
N LEU A 84 26.36 -1.80 17.83
CA LEU A 84 26.16 -2.60 19.05
C LEU A 84 25.79 -1.77 20.29
N SER A 85 26.02 -0.45 20.29
CA SER A 85 25.76 0.41 21.45
C SER A 85 24.30 0.88 21.58
N ARG A 86 23.42 0.51 20.65
CA ARG A 86 21.98 0.85 20.67
C ARG A 86 21.05 -0.36 20.85
N ALA A 87 21.61 -1.55 21.09
CA ALA A 87 20.86 -2.76 21.42
C ALA A 87 20.66 -2.89 22.94
#